data_AF-A0A851D2J8-F1
#
_entry.id   AF-A0A851D2J8-F1
#
_cell.length_a   1.000
_cell.length_b   1.000
_cell.length_c   1.000
_cell.angle_alpha   90.00
_cell.angle_beta   90.00
_cell.angle_gamma   90.00
#
_symmetry.space_group_name_H-M   'P 1'
#
loop_
_entity.id
_entity.type
_entity.pdbx_description
1 polymer ?
#
loop_
_entity_poly.entity_id
_entity_poly.type
_entity_poly.pdbx_seq_one_letter_code
_entity_poly.pdbx_strand_id
1 'polypeptide(L)'
;FVSSLFLGVGKTTLIQKVTQALKSSGIPIDGFYTEEVREGGRRTGFDVVTLSGKRGPLSRVSADSSTSRREYRVGQYVVDLVSFEQLVLPMLRNVS
;
A
#
# COMPACT_ATOMS: atom_id res chain seq x y z
N PHE A 1 5.23 6.70 2.43
CA PHE A 1 4.60 6.33 1.14
C PHE A 1 5.68 5.85 0.18
N VAL A 2 6.07 4.57 0.25
CA VAL A 2 7.08 4.03 -0.69
C VAL A 2 6.34 3.39 -1.84
N SER A 3 6.02 4.24 -2.83
CA SER A 3 5.59 3.79 -4.14
C SER A 3 6.70 2.93 -4.77
N SER A 4 6.32 1.76 -5.25
CA SER A 4 7.11 0.82 -6.05
C SER A 4 7.56 1.44 -7.40
N LEU A 5 8.33 2.53 -7.35
CA LEU A 5 8.84 3.23 -8.54
C LEU A 5 10.12 2.60 -9.09
N PHE A 6 10.78 1.71 -8.34
CA PHE A 6 11.95 0.98 -8.85
C PHE A 6 12.00 -0.45 -8.29
N LEU A 7 11.68 -1.44 -9.14
CA LEU A 7 11.97 -2.85 -8.90
C LEU A 7 13.49 -3.06 -8.96
N GLY A 8 14.07 -3.78 -8.00
CA GLY A 8 15.49 -4.21 -8.04
C GLY A 8 16.51 -3.39 -7.24
N VAL A 9 16.14 -2.23 -6.68
CA VAL A 9 17.03 -1.40 -5.82
C VAL A 9 16.90 -1.69 -4.32
N GLY A 10 16.20 -2.76 -3.94
CA GLY A 10 16.16 -3.23 -2.54
C GLY A 10 15.39 -2.34 -1.56
N LYS A 11 14.50 -1.43 -2.01
CA LYS A 11 13.73 -0.54 -1.11
C LYS A 11 12.87 -1.32 -0.12
N THR A 12 12.14 -2.34 -0.59
CA THR A 12 11.35 -3.21 0.29
C THR A 12 12.24 -3.95 1.28
N THR A 13 13.39 -4.46 0.83
CA THR A 13 14.40 -5.10 1.69
C THR A 13 14.98 -4.13 2.72
N LEU A 14 15.25 -2.88 2.34
CA LEU A 14 15.73 -1.84 3.26
C LEU A 14 14.68 -1.52 4.32
N ILE A 15 13.43 -1.33 3.92
CA ILE A 15 12.31 -1.09 4.85
C ILE A 15 12.18 -2.27 5.82
N GLN A 16 12.18 -3.50 5.32
CA GLN A 16 12.12 -4.70 6.17
C GLN A 16 13.27 -4.75 7.18
N LYS A 17 14.51 -4.50 6.75
CA LYS A 17 15.69 -4.48 7.63
C LYS A 17 15.61 -3.36 8.67
N VAL A 18 15.22 -2.14 8.27
CA VAL A 18 15.05 -1.00 9.18
C VAL A 18 13.95 -1.26 10.18
N THR A 19 12.80 -1.78 9.74
CA THR A 19 11.69 -2.19 10.61
C THR A 19 12.14 -3.26 11.61
N GLN A 20 12.91 -4.26 11.16
CA GLN A 20 13.43 -5.30 12.05
C GLN A 20 14.40 -4.72 13.08
N ALA A 21 15.35 -3.87 12.67
CA ALA A 21 16.31 -3.23 13.57
C ALA A 21 15.62 -2.34 14.61
N LEU A 22 14.63 -1.53 14.21
CA LEU A 22 13.88 -0.66 15.11
C LEU A 22 13.02 -1.47 16.10
N LYS A 23 12.40 -2.58 15.66
CA LYS A 23 11.71 -3.52 16.55
C LYS A 23 12.65 -4.11 17.60
N SER A 24 13.84 -4.56 17.18
CA SER A 24 14.85 -5.11 18.08
C SER A 24 15.36 -4.10 19.11
N SER A 25 15.33 -2.80 18.79
CA SER A 25 15.70 -1.70 19.69
C SER A 25 14.55 -1.20 20.58
N GLY A 26 13.37 -1.84 20.53
CA GLY A 26 12.21 -1.45 21.34
C GLY A 26 11.55 -0.13 20.91
N ILE A 27 11.90 0.39 19.73
CA ILE A 27 11.31 1.62 19.20
C ILE A 27 9.95 1.28 18.57
N PRO A 28 8.83 1.86 19.04
CA PRO A 28 7.55 1.66 18.41
C PRO A 28 7.59 2.22 16.99
N ILE A 29 7.25 1.37 16.02
CA ILE A 29 7.19 1.72 14.62
C ILE A 29 5.80 1.40 14.09
N ASP A 30 5.23 2.38 13.40
CA ASP A 30 3.96 2.24 12.71
C ASP A 30 4.12 2.67 11.26
N GLY A 31 3.25 2.16 10.40
CA GLY A 31 3.26 2.47 8.98
C GLY A 31 2.82 1.31 8.11
N PHE A 32 2.99 1.51 6.81
CA PHE A 32 2.53 0.58 5.79
C PHE A 32 3.41 0.66 4.54
N TYR A 33 3.37 -0.41 3.76
CA TYR A 33 3.94 -0.50 2.42
C TYR A 33 2.86 -0.96 1.45
N THR A 34 3.16 -0.92 0.15
CA THR A 34 2.25 -1.45 -0.86
C THR A 34 2.82 -2.72 -1.49
N GLU A 35 1.96 -3.68 -1.76
CA GLU A 35 2.31 -4.90 -2.48
C GLU A 35 1.61 -4.94 -3.82
N GLU A 36 2.30 -5.44 -4.83
CA GLU A 36 1.70 -5.67 -6.13
C GLU A 36 0.78 -6.89 -6.09
N VAL A 37 -0.44 -6.75 -6.58
CA VAL A 37 -1.37 -7.87 -6.79
C VAL A 37 -1.29 -8.29 -8.25
N ARG A 38 -0.99 -9.57 -8.47
CA ARG A 38 -0.92 -10.19 -9.79
C ARG A 38 -1.86 -11.38 -9.88
N GLU A 39 -2.60 -11.46 -10.98
CA GLU A 39 -3.44 -12.61 -11.34
C GLU A 39 -3.13 -13.02 -12.77
N GLY A 40 -2.96 -14.31 -13.03
CA GLY A 40 -2.60 -14.80 -14.37
C GLY A 40 -1.31 -14.18 -14.94
N GLY A 41 -0.34 -13.83 -14.08
CA GLY A 41 0.91 -13.18 -14.48
C GLY A 41 0.79 -11.68 -14.79
N ARG A 42 -0.42 -11.11 -14.81
CA ARG A 42 -0.66 -9.69 -15.06
C ARG A 42 -0.89 -8.94 -13.75
N ARG A 43 -0.38 -7.72 -13.67
CA ARG A 43 -0.67 -6.81 -12.55
C ARG A 43 -2.14 -6.40 -12.57
N THR A 44 -2.88 -6.72 -11.53
CA THR A 44 -4.30 -6.39 -11.36
C THR A 44 -4.54 -5.30 -10.32
N GLY A 45 -3.52 -4.91 -9.54
CA GLY A 45 -3.66 -3.81 -8.60
C GLY A 45 -2.56 -3.77 -7.56
N PHE A 46 -2.86 -3.09 -6.46
CA PHE A 46 -1.98 -2.96 -5.32
C PHE A 46 -2.77 -3.10 -4.02
N ASP A 47 -2.14 -3.71 -3.03
CA ASP A 47 -2.63 -3.74 -1.65
C ASP A 47 -1.80 -2.81 -0.78
N VAL A 48 -2.42 -2.27 0.26
CA VAL A 48 -1.72 -1.72 1.42
C VAL A 48 -1.53 -2.82 2.45
N VAL A 49 -0.31 -2.94 2.97
CA VAL A 49 0.03 -3.85 4.06
C VAL A 49 0.68 -3.06 5.19
N THR A 50 0.11 -3.17 6.38
CA THR A 50 0.61 -2.47 7.57
C THR A 50 1.76 -3.22 8.21
N LEU A 51 2.60 -2.53 8.99
CA LEU A 51 3.67 -3.17 9.78
C LEU A 51 3.13 -4.07 10.91
N SER A 52 1.84 -3.93 11.24
CA SER A 52 1.06 -4.78 12.13
C SER A 52 0.42 -6.00 11.44
N GLY A 53 0.59 -6.14 10.11
CA GLY A 53 0.12 -7.30 9.34
C GLY A 53 -1.31 -7.19 8.80
N LYS A 54 -2.00 -6.05 8.98
CA LYS A 54 -3.30 -5.81 8.35
C LYS A 54 -3.12 -5.53 6.85
N ARG A 55 -4.06 -5.97 6.04
CA ARG A 55 -4.02 -5.84 4.58
C ARG A 55 -5.36 -5.36 4.03
N GLY A 56 -5.34 -4.53 3.00
CA GLY A 56 -6.54 -4.10 2.28
C GLY A 56 -6.22 -3.62 0.87
N PRO A 57 -7.22 -3.59 -0.04
CA PRO A 57 -7.02 -3.09 -1.39
C PRO A 57 -6.68 -1.60 -1.37
N LEU A 58 -5.62 -1.21 -2.08
CA LEU A 58 -5.34 0.19 -2.40
C LEU A 58 -5.99 0.55 -3.74
N SER A 59 -5.77 -0.29 -4.74
CA SER A 59 -6.31 -0.08 -6.07
C SER A 59 -6.43 -1.37 -6.86
N ARG A 60 -7.33 -1.37 -7.85
CA ARG A 60 -7.57 -2.48 -8.77
C ARG A 60 -7.78 -1.96 -10.19
N VAL A 61 -7.47 -2.79 -11.19
CA VAL A 61 -7.83 -2.51 -12.58
C VAL A 61 -9.34 -2.56 -12.70
N SER A 62 -9.94 -1.53 -13.28
CA SER A 62 -11.36 -1.53 -13.64
C SER A 62 -11.54 -1.86 -15.12
N ALA A 63 -12.52 -2.71 -15.43
CA ALA A 63 -12.89 -3.04 -16.80
C ALA A 63 -13.72 -1.94 -17.47
N ASP A 64 -14.44 -1.14 -16.67
CA ASP A 64 -15.33 -0.09 -17.17
C ASP A 64 -14.63 1.26 -17.13
N SER A 65 -14.38 1.84 -18.30
CA SER A 65 -13.94 3.24 -18.45
C SER A 65 -15.11 4.24 -18.47
N SER A 66 -16.35 3.75 -18.40
CA SER A 66 -17.57 4.49 -18.73
C SER A 66 -18.41 4.94 -17.53
N THR A 67 -18.06 4.58 -16.29
CA THR A 67 -18.85 4.97 -15.11
C THR A 67 -18.58 6.42 -14.70
N SER A 68 -19.55 7.29 -14.97
CA SER A 68 -19.61 8.72 -14.63
C SER A 68 -19.66 9.06 -13.13
N ARG A 69 -19.22 8.15 -12.24
CA ARG A 69 -19.04 8.43 -10.81
C ARG A 69 -17.63 8.96 -10.59
N ARG A 70 -17.45 9.89 -9.66
CA ARG A 70 -16.13 10.42 -9.24
C ARG A 70 -15.30 9.31 -8.60
N GLU A 71 -14.71 8.47 -9.43
CA GLU A 71 -13.74 7.47 -9.02
C GLU A 71 -12.35 8.10 -9.03
N TYR A 72 -11.59 7.90 -7.96
CA TYR A 72 -10.19 8.31 -7.91
C TYR A 72 -9.38 7.34 -8.80
N ARG A 73 -8.86 7.83 -9.93
CA ARG A 73 -8.16 6.99 -10.92
C ARG A 73 -6.72 7.43 -11.13
N VAL A 74 -5.83 6.44 -11.32
CA VAL A 74 -4.45 6.63 -11.74
C VAL A 74 -4.15 5.63 -12.86
N GLY A 75 -4.13 6.09 -14.11
CA GLY A 75 -4.04 5.22 -15.28
C GLY A 75 -5.21 4.22 -15.32
N GLN A 76 -4.90 2.92 -15.43
CA GLN A 76 -5.91 1.85 -15.43
C GLN A 76 -6.45 1.46 -14.04
N TYR A 77 -5.90 2.03 -12.97
CA TYR A 77 -6.24 1.63 -11.60
C TYR A 77 -7.27 2.58 -11.00
N VAL A 78 -8.35 2.01 -10.46
CA VAL A 78 -9.30 2.69 -9.57
C VAL A 78 -8.82 2.53 -8.13
N VAL A 79 -8.72 3.63 -7.40
CA VAL A 79 -8.29 3.68 -6.01
C VAL A 79 -9.50 3.43 -5.10
N ASP A 80 -9.37 2.45 -4.21
CA ASP A 80 -10.32 2.22 -3.14
C ASP A 80 -9.97 3.12 -1.95
N LEU A 81 -10.47 4.35 -1.99
CA LEU A 81 -10.19 5.36 -0.97
C LEU A 81 -10.71 4.92 0.40
N VAL A 82 -11.88 4.29 0.45
CA VAL A 82 -12.51 3.88 1.71
C VAL A 82 -11.65 2.83 2.42
N SER A 83 -11.24 1.78 1.70
CA SER A 83 -10.36 0.74 2.25
C SER A 83 -9.02 1.32 2.68
N PHE A 84 -8.45 2.23 1.87
CA PHE A 84 -7.20 2.89 2.19
C PHE A 84 -7.28 3.72 3.48
N GLU A 85 -8.29 4.58 3.59
CA GLU A 85 -8.44 5.49 4.72
C GLU A 85 -8.69 4.75 6.03
N GLN A 86 -9.55 3.73 6.00
CA GLN A 86 -9.83 2.88 7.17
C GLN A 86 -8.56 2.19 7.68
N LEU A 87 -7.65 1.81 6.80
CA LEU A 87 -6.44 1.11 7.15
C LEU A 87 -5.30 2.04 7.58
N VAL A 88 -5.17 3.19 6.92
CA VAL A 88 -3.99 4.06 7.02
C VAL A 88 -4.19 5.27 7.93
N LEU A 89 -5.36 5.92 7.91
CA LEU A 89 -5.58 7.12 8.72
C LEU A 89 -5.36 6.90 10.22
N PRO A 90 -5.75 5.76 10.82
CA PRO A 90 -5.45 5.50 12.24
C PRO A 90 -3.96 5.55 12.57
N MET A 91 -3.08 5.21 11.62
CA MET A 91 -1.62 5.20 11.80
C MET A 91 -1.03 6.60 11.77
N LEU A 92 -1.64 7.50 10.99
CA LEU A 92 -1.18 8.89 10.86
C LEU A 92 -1.61 9.78 12.01
N ARG A 93 -2.61 9.36 12.81
CA ARG A 93 -3.15 10.14 13.93
C ARG A 93 -2.28 10.09 15.20
N ASN A 94 -1.32 9.17 15.27
CA ASN A 94 -0.46 8.96 16.45
C ASN A 94 0.95 9.54 16.29
N VAL A 95 1.16 10.47 15.35
CA VAL A 95 2.41 11.23 15.26
C VAL A 95 2.32 12.41 16.23
N SER A 96 2.67 12.17 17.50
CA SER A 96 2.88 13.19 18.53
C SER A 96 4.35 13.38 18.81
#